data_AF-A0A7Z2K6J7-F1
#
_entry.id   AF-A0A7Z2K6J7-F1
#
_cell.length_a   1.000
_cell.length_b   1.000
_cell.length_c   1.000
_cell.angle_alpha   90.00
_cell.angle_beta   90.00
_cell.angle_gamma   90.00
#
_symmetry.space_group_name_H-M   'P 1'
#
loop_
_entity.id
_entity.type
_entity.pdbx_description
1 polymer ?
#
loop_
_entity_poly.entity_id
_entity_poly.type
_entity_poly.pdbx_seq_one_letter_code
_entity_poly.pdbx_strand_id
1 'polypeptide(L)'
;MEQLWDSVAFQTAANYSVVIVCMIVFLSVFEFVTSYRNWEEIQRGNLAVSMATGGKIFGIANIFRFSIEHNDSLVTMMGWGVFGFVLLLIGYFTFEFLTPKFRIDKEIAEDNRAVGFISMVISIGLSFVIGAGIS
;
A
#
# COMPACT_ATOMS: atom_id res chain seq x y z
N MET A 1 -27.49 12.63 -21.01
CA MET A 1 -27.14 12.00 -19.71
C MET A 1 -26.19 10.83 -19.93
N GLU A 2 -26.43 9.91 -20.88
CA GLU A 2 -25.51 8.78 -21.18
C GLU A 2 -24.09 9.20 -21.58
N GLN A 3 -23.93 10.32 -22.30
CA GLN A 3 -22.63 10.80 -22.78
C GLN A 3 -21.65 11.26 -21.68
N LEU A 4 -22.14 11.53 -20.45
CA LEU A 4 -21.27 11.91 -19.32
C LEU A 4 -20.63 10.67 -18.66
N TRP A 5 -21.36 9.55 -18.61
CA TRP A 5 -20.92 8.31 -17.96
C TRP A 5 -19.84 7.58 -18.78
N ASP A 6 -19.91 7.70 -20.10
CA ASP A 6 -18.89 7.17 -21.03
C ASP A 6 -17.69 8.11 -21.20
N SER A 7 -17.72 9.28 -20.57
CA SER A 7 -16.58 10.18 -20.65
C SER A 7 -15.40 9.58 -19.90
N VAL A 8 -14.25 9.50 -20.56
CA VAL A 8 -12.99 9.02 -19.98
C VAL A 8 -12.68 9.75 -18.66
N ALA A 9 -13.05 11.04 -18.58
CA ALA A 9 -12.91 11.84 -17.37
C ALA A 9 -13.76 11.31 -16.20
N PHE A 10 -15.01 10.90 -16.45
CA PHE A 10 -15.89 10.35 -15.41
C PHE A 10 -15.38 9.00 -14.89
N GLN A 11 -14.99 8.08 -15.79
CA GLN A 11 -14.43 6.79 -15.38
C GLN A 11 -13.12 6.94 -14.60
N THR A 12 -12.25 7.86 -15.04
CA THR A 12 -11.01 8.19 -14.32
C THR A 12 -11.31 8.72 -12.92
N ALA A 13 -12.27 9.64 -12.79
CA ALA A 13 -12.67 10.19 -11.50
C ALA A 13 -13.30 9.13 -10.58
N ALA A 14 -14.10 8.21 -11.13
CA ALA A 14 -14.68 7.10 -10.38
C ALA A 14 -13.59 6.16 -9.84
N ASN A 15 -12.69 5.70 -10.70
CA ASN A 15 -11.57 4.83 -10.31
C ASN A 15 -10.70 5.51 -9.25
N TYR A 16 -10.29 6.76 -9.49
CA TYR A 16 -9.49 7.55 -8.54
C TYR A 16 -10.15 7.68 -7.16
N SER A 17 -11.45 7.98 -7.13
CA SER A 17 -12.19 8.15 -5.88
C SER A 17 -12.24 6.84 -5.07
N VAL A 18 -12.50 5.72 -5.75
CA VAL A 18 -12.51 4.40 -5.10
C VAL A 18 -11.12 4.04 -4.57
N VAL A 19 -10.07 4.25 -5.36
CA VAL A 19 -8.69 3.98 -4.94
C VAL A 19 -8.30 4.79 -3.72
N ILE A 20 -8.67 6.08 -3.63
CA ILE A 20 -8.41 6.89 -2.43
C ILE A 20 -9.09 6.30 -1.20
N VAL A 21 -10.37 5.95 -1.32
CA VAL A 21 -11.12 5.37 -0.19
C VAL A 21 -10.49 4.06 0.26
N CYS A 22 -10.17 3.16 -0.69
CA CYS A 22 -9.48 1.92 -0.38
C CYS A 22 -8.11 2.16 0.26
N MET A 23 -7.33 3.11 -0.25
CA MET A 23 -6.01 3.46 0.29
C MET A 23 -6.11 3.94 1.73
N ILE A 24 -7.07 4.81 2.06
CA ILE A 24 -7.31 5.26 3.43
C ILE A 24 -7.64 4.08 4.33
N VAL A 25 -8.57 3.22 3.92
CA VAL A 25 -8.95 2.02 4.70
C VAL A 25 -7.76 1.09 4.92
N PHE A 26 -6.98 0.82 3.87
CA PHE A 26 -5.81 -0.04 3.91
C PHE A 26 -4.70 0.51 4.81
N LEU A 27 -4.46 1.83 4.77
CA LEU A 27 -3.51 2.48 5.68
C LEU A 27 -3.99 2.42 7.13
N SER A 28 -5.29 2.63 7.39
CA SER A 28 -5.85 2.47 8.73
C SER A 28 -5.67 1.04 9.25
N VAL A 29 -5.92 0.02 8.42
CA VAL A 29 -5.66 -1.39 8.80
C VAL A 29 -4.19 -1.61 9.10
N PHE A 30 -3.28 -1.06 8.30
CA PHE A 30 -1.84 -1.15 8.57
C PHE A 30 -1.43 -0.46 9.87
N GLU A 31 -2.02 0.69 10.18
CA GLU A 31 -1.75 1.42 11.42
C GLU A 31 -2.15 0.61 12.66
N PHE A 32 -3.25 -0.15 12.59
CA PHE A 32 -3.63 -1.10 13.65
C PHE A 32 -2.68 -2.30 13.78
N VAL A 33 -1.98 -2.67 12.71
CA VAL A 33 -1.03 -3.79 12.71
C VAL A 33 0.34 -3.38 13.25
N THR A 34 0.80 -2.16 12.95
CA THR A 34 2.12 -1.65 13.38
C THR A 34 2.16 -1.34 14.87
N SER A 35 3.29 -1.60 15.53
CA SER A 35 3.42 -1.39 16.98
C SER A 35 3.65 0.07 17.42
N TYR A 36 3.68 1.03 16.49
CA TYR A 36 3.99 2.44 16.72
C TYR A 36 2.99 3.35 16.00
N ARG A 37 2.86 4.60 16.45
CA ARG A 37 1.92 5.58 15.88
C ARG A 37 2.53 6.25 14.65
N ASN A 38 2.19 5.75 13.47
CA ASN A 38 2.74 6.21 12.18
C ASN A 38 2.68 7.73 12.04
N TRP A 39 1.51 8.34 12.23
CA TRP A 39 1.33 9.78 12.02
C TRP A 39 2.07 10.64 13.04
N GLU A 40 2.17 10.20 14.30
CA GLU A 40 2.93 10.92 15.33
C GLU A 40 4.43 10.89 15.01
N GLU A 41 4.97 9.73 14.62
CA GLU A 41 6.38 9.61 14.25
C GLU A 41 6.72 10.42 13.00
N ILE A 42 5.85 10.42 11.97
CA ILE A 42 6.01 11.27 10.79
C ILE A 42 6.01 12.75 11.18
N GLN A 43 5.09 13.20 12.05
CA GLN A 43 5.07 14.58 12.55
C GLN A 43 6.33 14.95 13.33
N ARG A 44 6.94 13.99 14.04
CA ARG A 44 8.21 14.16 14.77
C ARG A 44 9.45 14.16 13.85
N GLY A 45 9.27 13.94 12.55
CA GLY A 45 10.35 13.93 11.56
C GLY A 45 11.08 12.60 11.44
N ASN A 46 10.49 11.49 11.91
CA ASN A 46 11.02 10.15 11.72
C ASN A 46 10.97 9.77 10.24
N LEU A 47 12.13 9.78 9.59
CA LEU A 47 12.26 9.50 8.16
C LEU A 47 12.10 8.01 7.89
N ALA A 48 12.54 7.13 8.80
CA ALA A 48 12.37 5.69 8.66
C ALA A 48 10.89 5.30 8.59
N VAL A 49 10.05 5.87 9.46
CA VAL A 49 8.59 5.66 9.44
C VAL A 49 7.99 6.24 8.16
N SER A 50 8.46 7.41 7.73
CA SER A 50 8.00 8.04 6.49
C SER A 50 8.31 7.17 5.26
N MET A 51 9.51 6.57 5.21
CA MET A 51 9.90 5.64 4.14
C MET A 51 9.04 4.38 4.16
N ALA A 52 8.88 3.74 5.31
CA ALA A 52 8.10 2.52 5.44
C ALA A 52 6.62 2.75 5.08
N THR A 53 6.03 3.84 5.55
CA THR A 53 4.64 4.23 5.23
C THR A 53 4.50 4.61 3.77
N GLY A 54 5.43 5.40 3.22
CA GLY A 54 5.46 5.78 1.81
C GLY A 54 5.57 4.58 0.87
N GLY A 55 6.36 3.56 1.24
CA GLY A 55 6.45 2.30 0.49
C GLY A 55 5.14 1.52 0.46
N LYS A 56 4.38 1.50 1.56
CA LYS A 56 3.04 0.89 1.61
C LYS A 56 2.06 1.64 0.71
N ILE A 57 2.04 2.97 0.77
CA ILE A 57 1.22 3.83 -0.10
C ILE A 57 1.54 3.56 -1.57
N PHE A 58 2.83 3.56 -1.92
CA PHE A 58 3.29 3.28 -3.28
C PHE A 58 2.84 1.89 -3.72
N GLY A 59 3.05 0.87 -2.87
CA GLY A 59 2.72 -0.50 -3.19
C GLY A 59 1.23 -0.69 -3.46
N ILE A 60 0.37 -0.10 -2.62
CA ILE A 60 -1.09 -0.09 -2.84
C ILE A 60 -1.45 0.59 -4.16
N ALA A 61 -0.88 1.77 -4.43
CA ALA A 61 -1.14 2.50 -5.67
C ALA A 61 -0.74 1.70 -6.91
N ASN A 62 0.40 1.00 -6.86
CA ASN A 62 0.87 0.18 -7.97
C ASN A 62 -0.03 -1.05 -8.19
N ILE A 63 -0.51 -1.70 -7.13
CA ILE A 63 -1.50 -2.79 -7.22
C ILE A 63 -2.78 -2.29 -7.91
N PHE A 64 -3.31 -1.15 -7.48
CA PHE A 64 -4.51 -0.57 -8.10
C PHE A 64 -4.30 -0.13 -9.54
N ARG A 65 -3.09 0.32 -9.91
CA ARG A 65 -2.74 0.59 -11.30
C ARG A 65 -2.97 -0.66 -12.17
N PHE A 66 -2.37 -1.80 -11.81
CA PHE A 66 -2.56 -3.04 -12.56
C PHE A 66 -4.02 -3.51 -12.56
N SER A 67 -4.71 -3.31 -11.43
CA SER A 67 -6.11 -3.66 -11.29
C SER A 67 -7.02 -2.84 -12.21
N ILE A 68 -6.78 -1.53 -12.34
CA ILE A 68 -7.49 -0.66 -13.29
C ILE A 68 -7.15 -1.04 -14.74
N GLU A 69 -5.90 -1.37 -15.03
CA GLU A 69 -5.46 -1.72 -16.39
C GLU A 69 -6.09 -3.02 -16.92
N HIS A 70 -6.41 -3.98 -16.03
CA HIS A 70 -6.90 -5.32 -16.43
C HIS A 70 -8.38 -5.58 -16.14
N ASN A 71 -9.08 -4.70 -15.43
CA ASN A 71 -10.46 -4.95 -15.02
C ASN A 71 -11.42 -3.85 -15.48
N ASP A 72 -12.49 -4.27 -16.17
CA ASP A 72 -13.51 -3.35 -16.67
C ASP A 72 -14.53 -2.90 -15.62
N SER A 73 -14.57 -3.58 -14.46
CA SER A 73 -15.56 -3.30 -13.40
C SER A 73 -14.91 -2.82 -12.11
N LEU A 74 -15.52 -1.81 -11.48
CA LEU A 74 -15.10 -1.27 -10.17
C LEU A 74 -15.07 -2.36 -9.09
N VAL A 75 -15.97 -3.33 -9.16
CA VAL A 75 -16.07 -4.42 -8.16
C VAL A 75 -14.88 -5.36 -8.29
N THR A 76 -14.55 -5.77 -9.51
CA THR A 76 -13.38 -6.63 -9.75
C THR A 76 -12.09 -5.90 -9.40
N MET A 77 -12.02 -4.61 -9.71
CA MET A 77 -10.89 -3.75 -9.34
C MET A 77 -10.69 -3.72 -7.81
N MET A 78 -11.76 -3.50 -7.05
CA MET A 78 -11.69 -3.54 -5.58
C MET A 78 -11.29 -4.93 -5.05
N GLY A 79 -11.83 -6.00 -5.64
CA GLY A 79 -11.49 -7.37 -5.25
C GLY A 79 -10.00 -7.67 -5.38
N TRP A 80 -9.40 -7.32 -6.52
CA TRP A 80 -7.96 -7.45 -6.75
C TRP A 80 -7.13 -6.50 -5.89
N GLY A 81 -7.60 -5.27 -5.67
CA GLY A 81 -6.97 -4.33 -4.75
C GLY A 81 -6.90 -4.86 -3.31
N VAL A 82 -7.99 -5.43 -2.80
CA VAL A 82 -8.05 -6.07 -1.48
C VAL A 82 -7.15 -7.30 -1.42
N PHE A 83 -7.21 -8.17 -2.42
CA PHE A 83 -6.37 -9.36 -2.47
C PHE A 83 -4.87 -9.00 -2.50
N GLY A 84 -4.49 -8.06 -3.36
CA GLY A 84 -3.12 -7.58 -3.45
C GLY A 84 -2.65 -6.90 -2.15
N PHE A 85 -3.53 -6.15 -1.49
CA PHE A 85 -3.24 -5.58 -0.17
C PHE A 85 -2.98 -6.64 0.89
N VAL A 86 -3.79 -7.71 0.94
CA VAL A 86 -3.57 -8.84 1.84
C VAL A 86 -2.24 -9.52 1.57
N LEU A 87 -1.85 -9.69 0.30
CA LEU A 87 -0.53 -10.20 -0.06
C LEU A 87 0.61 -9.27 0.39
N LEU A 88 0.41 -7.95 0.29
CA LEU A 88 1.40 -6.97 0.75
C LEU A 88 1.55 -7.00 2.28
N LEU A 89 0.46 -7.18 3.02
CA LEU A 89 0.47 -7.44 4.47
C LEU A 89 1.21 -8.74 4.81
N ILE A 90 0.96 -9.82 4.08
CA ILE A 90 1.68 -11.09 4.29
C ILE A 90 3.18 -10.91 4.02
N GLY A 91 3.54 -10.14 2.99
CA GLY A 91 4.92 -9.81 2.68
C GLY A 91 5.61 -9.05 3.82
N TYR A 92 4.91 -8.11 4.44
CA TYR A 92 5.38 -7.41 5.63
C TYR A 92 5.70 -8.37 6.79
N PHE A 93 4.75 -9.23 7.16
CA PHE A 93 4.96 -10.20 8.22
C PHE A 93 6.03 -11.24 7.89
N THR A 94 6.14 -11.63 6.63
CA THR A 94 7.19 -12.55 6.17
C THR A 94 8.57 -11.92 6.38
N PHE A 95 8.72 -10.63 6.08
CA PHE A 95 9.97 -9.92 6.30
C PHE A 95 10.33 -9.81 7.78
N GLU A 96 9.36 -9.50 8.64
CA GLU A 96 9.53 -9.49 10.09
C GLU A 96 9.87 -10.88 10.64
N PHE A 97 9.20 -11.92 10.15
CA PHE A 97 9.48 -13.30 10.52
C PHE A 97 10.88 -13.77 10.11
N LEU A 98 11.35 -13.39 8.93
CA LEU A 98 12.68 -13.76 8.41
C LEU A 98 13.83 -13.03 9.11
N THR A 99 13.55 -11.94 9.83
CA THR A 99 14.54 -11.16 10.59
C THR A 99 14.30 -11.24 12.10
N PRO A 100 14.19 -12.45 12.71
CA PRO A 100 13.72 -12.58 14.10
C PRO A 100 14.68 -12.00 15.15
N LYS A 101 15.96 -11.74 14.79
CA LYS A 101 16.93 -11.05 15.66
C LYS A 101 16.76 -9.52 15.66
N PHE A 102 16.04 -8.96 14.69
CA PHE A 102 15.81 -7.52 14.52
C PHE A 102 14.31 -7.24 14.62
N ARG A 103 13.89 -6.50 15.64
CA ARG A 103 12.49 -6.04 15.72
C ARG A 103 12.31 -4.86 14.77
N ILE A 104 11.90 -5.14 13.54
CA ILE A 104 11.74 -4.14 12.48
C ILE A 104 10.94 -2.93 12.97
N ASP A 105 9.78 -3.16 13.56
CA ASP A 105 8.91 -2.10 14.06
C ASP A 105 9.62 -1.18 15.06
N LYS A 106 10.43 -1.78 15.94
CA LYS A 106 11.20 -1.03 16.93
C LYS A 106 12.31 -0.21 16.27
N GLU A 107 13.06 -0.80 15.34
CA GLU A 107 14.12 -0.11 14.60
C GLU A 107 13.55 1.07 13.79
N ILE A 108 12.41 0.88 13.15
CA ILE A 108 11.71 1.94 12.41
C ILE A 108 11.25 3.04 13.37
N ALA A 109 10.68 2.69 14.53
CA ALA A 109 10.29 3.68 15.55
C ALA A 109 11.49 4.45 16.13
N GLU A 110 12.69 3.87 16.15
CA GLU A 110 13.94 4.51 16.57
C GLU A 110 14.65 5.31 15.43
N ASP A 111 13.94 5.61 14.33
CA ASP A 111 14.44 6.29 13.11
C ASP A 111 15.63 5.57 12.46
N ASN A 112 15.67 4.23 12.49
CA ASN A 112 16.65 3.48 11.70
C ASN A 112 16.30 3.55 10.21
N ARG A 113 16.85 4.57 9.55
CA ARG A 113 16.60 4.88 8.13
C ARG A 113 16.97 3.74 7.19
N ALA A 114 17.98 2.93 7.54
CA ALA A 114 18.35 1.78 6.71
C ALA A 114 17.22 0.74 6.70
N VAL A 115 16.62 0.47 7.87
CA VAL A 115 15.49 -0.45 7.99
C VAL A 115 14.24 0.15 7.33
N GLY A 116 13.96 1.44 7.54
CA GLY A 116 12.86 2.14 6.86
C GLY A 116 12.99 2.10 5.34
N PHE A 117 14.19 2.29 4.79
CA PHE A 117 14.45 2.21 3.35
C PHE A 117 14.24 0.79 2.80
N ILE A 118 14.76 -0.24 3.47
CA ILE A 118 14.53 -1.63 3.03
C ILE A 118 13.04 -1.98 3.08
N SER A 119 12.34 -1.58 4.14
CA SER A 119 10.88 -1.76 4.26
C SER A 119 10.12 -1.11 3.09
N MET A 120 10.54 0.10 2.69
CA MET A 120 10.00 0.79 1.53
C MET A 120 10.23 -0.01 0.23
N VAL A 121 11.48 -0.39 -0.04
CA VAL A 121 11.86 -1.11 -1.27
C VAL A 121 11.16 -2.46 -1.37
N ILE A 122 11.00 -3.19 -0.26
CA ILE A 122 10.26 -4.45 -0.23
C ILE A 122 8.79 -4.23 -0.59
N SER A 123 8.14 -3.25 0.03
CA SER A 123 6.72 -2.94 -0.24
C SER A 123 6.51 -2.58 -1.72
N ILE A 124 7.42 -1.78 -2.29
CA ILE A 124 7.41 -1.44 -3.72
C ILE A 124 7.64 -2.70 -4.56
N GLY A 125 8.72 -3.44 -4.32
CA GLY A 125 9.08 -4.63 -5.10
C GLY A 125 7.98 -5.70 -5.11
N LEU A 126 7.40 -5.99 -3.95
CA LEU A 126 6.28 -6.92 -3.83
C LEU A 126 5.06 -6.45 -4.62
N SER A 127 4.78 -5.14 -4.63
CA SER A 127 3.65 -4.62 -5.42
C SER A 127 3.79 -4.87 -6.92
N PHE A 128 5.01 -4.88 -7.47
CA PHE A 128 5.25 -5.21 -8.88
C PHE A 128 4.99 -6.69 -9.15
N VAL A 129 5.42 -7.57 -8.24
CA VAL A 129 5.18 -9.02 -8.36
C VAL A 129 3.69 -9.33 -8.25
N ILE A 130 3.02 -8.74 -7.26
CA ILE A 130 1.58 -8.87 -7.04
C ILE A 130 0.82 -8.32 -8.24
N GLY A 131 1.15 -7.10 -8.69
CA GLY A 131 0.51 -6.42 -9.81
C GLY A 131 0.62 -7.20 -11.12
N ALA A 132 1.77 -7.81 -11.40
CA ALA A 132 1.96 -8.67 -12.57
C ALA A 132 1.09 -9.94 -12.56
N GLY A 133 0.60 -10.35 -11.39
CA GLY A 133 -0.32 -11.49 -11.26
C GLY A 133 -1.80 -11.13 -11.34
N ILE A 134 -2.14 -9.83 -11.47
CA ILE A 134 -3.53 -9.37 -11.61
C ILE A 134 -3.96 -9.53 -13.06
N SER A 135 -5.17 -10.04 -13.27
CA SER A 135 -5.78 -10.26 -14.59
C SER A 135 -7.28 -10.02 -14.56
#